data_AF-A0A9P0CJ55-F1
#
_entry.id   AF-A0A9P0CJ55-F1
#
_cell.length_a   1.000
_cell.length_b   1.000
_cell.length_c   1.000
_cell.angle_alpha   90.00
_cell.angle_beta   90.00
_cell.angle_gamma   90.00
#
_symmetry.space_group_name_H-M   'P 1'
#
loop_
_entity.id
_entity.type
_entity.pdbx_description
1 polymer ?
#
loop_
_entity_poly.entity_id
_entity_poly.type
_entity_poly.pdbx_seq_one_letter_code
_entity_poly.pdbx_strand_id
1 'polypeptide(L)'
;MTKMSALCNSLIKWSAFSTGLIAFLIYAPIPPHSTFSETFTFAPNRPLTEKLGLEEKLDNAELWHKGDLLGPETFSDYKGELYTSLFTGEVVKFKKDGSMVTVVRTGQTCKGEFEERICGRSMGIKFDRDGSMFVADAYYGIFKVDVETGEKVMLISPNDPIDGKNPKLFNSISLSKNGDIYWSDSSTEFNFEDVVYDMLSDPSGRLIHYNAKSRKNTVLINKLAFANGVFLSHNEEVVLVAETGRNRIHRYYLKGPKNGTKDIFIDGLPGMPDNIQSDGQGGYLVALYMAVDDNNPSILQILGDKPTIRKLLAKAMGLVELVFQIFDNIYSTQFFQRAMHFIGHCNSIYFLAPSRASVLHISKDGEILDSLHNLNKHISLLSEAYIFENMLYLGTPFNDYIARIPLFKIGWKALERTKEDQNPK
;
A
#
# COMPACT_ATOMS: atom_id res chain seq x y z
N MET A 1 43.89 -36.32 18.21
CA MET A 1 42.73 -36.13 19.13
C MET A 1 42.48 -34.66 19.52
N THR A 2 43.48 -33.78 19.54
CA THR A 2 43.37 -32.37 20.01
C THR A 2 42.61 -31.41 19.08
N LYS A 3 42.67 -31.58 17.76
CA LYS A 3 41.88 -30.73 16.82
C LYS A 3 40.39 -31.01 16.86
N MET A 4 40.00 -32.28 17.05
CA MET A 4 38.60 -32.71 17.07
C MET A 4 37.88 -32.29 18.36
N SER A 5 38.57 -32.31 19.50
CA SER A 5 38.05 -31.79 20.76
C SER A 5 37.94 -30.26 20.77
N ALA A 6 38.89 -29.55 20.15
CA ALA A 6 38.81 -28.09 19.97
C ALA A 6 37.62 -27.68 19.07
N LEU A 7 37.41 -28.41 17.97
CA LEU A 7 36.26 -28.21 17.08
C LEU A 7 34.95 -28.47 17.81
N CYS A 8 34.85 -29.57 18.56
CA CYS A 8 33.66 -29.92 19.34
C CYS A 8 33.35 -28.86 20.42
N ASN A 9 34.36 -28.40 21.17
CA ASN A 9 34.20 -27.34 22.16
C ASN A 9 33.79 -26.00 21.53
N SER A 10 34.32 -25.68 20.34
CA SER A 10 33.90 -24.52 19.58
C SER A 10 32.42 -24.63 19.19
N LEU A 11 32.01 -25.78 18.62
CA LEU A 11 30.61 -26.04 18.22
C LEU A 11 29.64 -25.94 19.42
N ILE A 12 30.02 -26.47 20.59
CA ILE A 12 29.20 -26.37 21.81
C ILE A 12 29.06 -24.90 22.26
N LYS A 13 30.16 -24.12 22.25
CA LYS A 13 30.11 -22.69 22.60
C LYS A 13 29.24 -21.90 21.63
N TRP A 14 29.38 -22.15 20.33
CA TRP A 14 28.54 -21.53 19.30
C TRP A 14 27.07 -21.93 19.48
N SER A 15 26.77 -23.20 19.75
CA SER A 15 25.40 -23.67 20.00
C SER A 15 24.79 -23.01 21.24
N ALA A 16 25.54 -22.92 22.34
CA ALA A 16 25.08 -22.27 23.57
C ALA A 16 24.85 -20.77 23.36
N PHE A 17 25.75 -20.09 22.66
CA PHE A 17 25.61 -18.68 22.32
C PHE A 17 24.39 -18.43 21.42
N SER A 18 24.23 -19.20 20.35
CA SER A 18 23.08 -19.08 19.43
C SER A 18 21.76 -19.35 20.15
N THR A 19 21.71 -20.36 21.02
CA THR A 19 20.50 -20.65 21.81
C THR A 19 20.18 -19.52 22.78
N GLY A 20 21.21 -18.98 23.46
CA GLY A 20 21.08 -17.82 24.33
C GLY A 20 20.59 -16.58 23.60
N LEU A 21 21.11 -16.31 22.40
CA LEU A 21 20.69 -15.19 21.55
C LEU A 21 19.24 -15.35 21.09
N ILE A 22 18.84 -16.54 20.65
CA ILE A 22 17.44 -16.81 20.26
C ILE A 22 16.50 -16.61 21.45
N ALA A 23 16.85 -17.14 22.63
CA ALA A 23 16.07 -16.95 23.84
C ALA A 23 15.98 -15.45 24.20
N PHE A 24 17.09 -14.72 24.11
CA PHE A 24 17.10 -13.27 24.32
C PHE A 24 16.16 -12.56 23.35
N LEU A 25 16.25 -12.82 22.04
CA LEU A 25 15.39 -12.16 21.05
C LEU A 25 13.89 -12.46 21.26
N ILE A 26 13.54 -13.67 21.71
CA ILE A 26 12.14 -14.07 21.92
C ILE A 26 11.56 -13.48 23.21
N TYR A 27 12.34 -13.48 24.30
CA TYR A 27 11.82 -13.18 25.64
C TYR A 27 12.21 -11.79 26.16
N ALA A 28 13.26 -11.16 25.62
CA ALA A 28 13.65 -9.82 26.04
C ALA A 28 12.61 -8.77 25.59
N PRO A 29 12.35 -7.74 26.40
CA PRO A 29 11.44 -6.66 26.06
C PRO A 29 12.12 -5.64 25.13
N ILE A 30 12.70 -6.09 24.02
CA ILE A 30 13.32 -5.25 22.99
C ILE A 30 12.32 -4.91 21.88
N PRO A 31 12.45 -3.79 21.15
CA PRO A 31 11.61 -3.47 20.00
C PRO A 31 11.78 -4.49 18.84
N PRO A 32 10.81 -4.58 17.91
CA PRO A 32 9.51 -3.91 17.91
C PRO A 32 8.54 -4.51 18.94
N HIS A 33 7.69 -3.69 19.54
CA HIS A 33 6.66 -4.14 20.48
C HIS A 33 5.34 -4.41 19.74
N SER A 34 5.05 -5.69 19.48
CA SER A 34 3.79 -6.13 18.89
C SER A 34 3.49 -7.58 19.27
N THR A 35 2.30 -8.06 18.93
CA THR A 35 1.86 -9.44 19.12
C THR A 35 2.21 -10.29 17.90
N PHE A 36 2.67 -11.52 18.16
CA PHE A 36 3.07 -12.50 17.16
C PHE A 36 2.55 -13.86 17.59
N SER A 37 1.24 -14.04 17.52
CA SER A 37 0.54 -15.17 18.11
C SER A 37 -0.41 -15.86 17.14
N GLU A 38 -0.94 -15.13 16.16
CA GLU A 38 -1.91 -15.66 15.21
C GLU A 38 -1.20 -16.52 14.15
N THR A 39 -1.80 -17.66 13.80
CA THR A 39 -1.39 -18.44 12.63
C THR A 39 -2.33 -18.14 11.48
N PHE A 40 -1.81 -18.19 10.26
CA PHE A 40 -2.61 -17.96 9.07
C PHE A 40 -2.10 -18.76 7.89
N THR A 41 -3.01 -19.05 6.99
CA THR A 41 -2.74 -19.69 5.70
C THR A 41 -3.28 -18.81 4.59
N PHE A 42 -2.77 -19.02 3.39
CA PHE A 42 -3.26 -18.38 2.18
C PHE A 42 -4.16 -19.35 1.44
N ALA A 43 -5.13 -18.82 0.71
CA ALA A 43 -5.76 -19.59 -0.35
C ALA A 43 -4.69 -20.03 -1.37
N PRO A 44 -4.87 -21.17 -2.06
CA PRO A 44 -3.99 -21.56 -3.14
C PRO A 44 -3.84 -20.45 -4.18
N ASN A 45 -2.63 -20.24 -4.69
CA ASN A 45 -2.40 -19.27 -5.74
C ASN A 45 -3.21 -19.66 -6.98
N ARG A 46 -3.76 -18.65 -7.67
CA ARG A 46 -4.43 -18.88 -8.96
C ARG A 46 -3.39 -19.25 -10.02
N PRO A 47 -3.68 -20.24 -10.88
CA PRO A 47 -2.78 -20.59 -11.99
C PRO A 47 -2.68 -19.43 -12.97
N LEU A 48 -1.45 -19.16 -13.44
CA LEU A 48 -1.13 -18.08 -14.38
C LEU A 48 -1.42 -18.50 -15.82
N THR A 49 -2.67 -18.86 -16.07
CA THR A 49 -3.17 -19.36 -17.36
C THR A 49 -4.39 -18.56 -17.80
N GLU A 50 -4.73 -18.66 -19.09
CA GLU A 50 -5.89 -17.97 -19.66
C GLU A 50 -5.87 -16.45 -19.36
N LYS A 51 -6.84 -15.95 -18.57
CA LYS A 51 -6.99 -14.54 -18.18
C LYS A 51 -5.90 -14.02 -17.24
N LEU A 52 -5.10 -14.93 -16.68
CA LEU A 52 -3.93 -14.64 -15.86
C LEU A 52 -2.62 -14.98 -16.57
N GLY A 53 -2.67 -15.25 -17.87
CA GLY A 53 -1.49 -15.55 -18.68
C GLY A 53 -0.49 -14.40 -18.64
N LEU A 54 0.80 -14.74 -18.58
CA LEU A 54 1.91 -13.79 -18.45
C LEU A 54 2.25 -13.08 -19.77
N GLU A 55 1.25 -12.50 -20.42
CA GLU A 55 1.44 -11.68 -21.61
C GLU A 55 2.05 -10.32 -21.24
N GLU A 56 3.18 -9.96 -21.87
CA GLU A 56 3.94 -8.74 -21.60
C GLU A 56 3.30 -7.48 -22.22
N LYS A 57 2.02 -7.24 -21.91
CA LYS A 57 1.25 -6.12 -22.45
C LYS A 57 1.79 -4.74 -22.01
N LEU A 58 2.59 -4.68 -20.95
CA LEU A 58 3.12 -3.43 -20.40
C LEU A 58 4.52 -3.05 -20.93
N ASP A 59 5.16 -3.86 -21.76
CA ASP A 59 6.54 -3.65 -22.19
C ASP A 59 6.78 -2.37 -23.01
N ASN A 60 5.74 -1.88 -23.68
CA ASN A 60 5.81 -0.69 -24.52
C ASN A 60 5.25 0.55 -23.83
N ALA A 61 5.19 0.54 -22.49
CA ALA A 61 4.79 1.70 -21.71
C ALA A 61 5.83 2.83 -21.83
N GLU A 62 5.34 4.05 -22.02
CA GLU A 62 6.15 5.25 -22.04
C GLU A 62 6.49 5.66 -20.60
N LEU A 63 7.75 6.03 -20.35
CA LEU A 63 8.18 6.58 -19.07
C LEU A 63 8.04 8.10 -19.11
N TRP A 64 6.94 8.61 -18.58
CA TRP A 64 6.63 10.04 -18.53
C TRP A 64 7.21 10.69 -17.27
N HIS A 65 7.71 11.92 -17.38
CA HIS A 65 8.33 12.67 -16.26
C HIS A 65 9.51 11.99 -15.57
N LYS A 66 10.27 11.17 -16.30
CA LYS A 66 11.42 10.47 -15.73
C LYS A 66 12.48 11.43 -15.21
N GLY A 67 12.73 11.38 -13.90
CA GLY A 67 13.69 12.22 -13.18
C GLY A 67 13.12 13.57 -12.71
N ASP A 68 11.87 13.91 -13.06
CA ASP A 68 11.24 15.18 -12.69
C ASP A 68 10.43 15.07 -11.38
N LEU A 69 10.09 13.86 -10.95
CA LEU A 69 9.26 13.56 -9.80
C LEU A 69 9.84 12.38 -9.00
N LEU A 70 9.30 12.15 -7.80
CA LEU A 70 9.74 11.07 -6.93
C LEU A 70 8.54 10.31 -6.37
N GLY A 71 8.47 9.01 -6.65
CA GLY A 71 7.54 8.05 -6.06
C GLY A 71 6.06 8.41 -6.26
N PRO A 72 5.56 8.48 -7.51
CA PRO A 72 4.16 8.74 -7.79
C PRO A 72 3.30 7.60 -7.24
N GLU A 73 2.48 7.87 -6.22
CA GLU A 73 1.84 6.82 -5.43
C GLU A 73 0.39 6.55 -5.81
N THR A 74 -0.41 7.58 -6.03
CA THR A 74 -1.82 7.44 -6.40
C THR A 74 -2.24 8.54 -7.38
N PHE A 75 -3.23 8.26 -8.22
CA PHE A 75 -3.79 9.21 -9.18
C PHE A 75 -5.26 9.51 -8.91
N SER A 76 -5.65 10.75 -9.25
CA SER A 76 -7.05 11.14 -9.43
C SER A 76 -7.15 12.25 -10.47
N ASP A 77 -8.29 12.35 -11.13
CA ASP A 77 -8.59 13.44 -12.04
C ASP A 77 -9.76 14.31 -11.56
N TYR A 78 -9.72 15.59 -11.94
CA TYR A 78 -10.84 16.51 -11.81
C TYR A 78 -10.81 17.53 -12.95
N LYS A 79 -11.96 17.79 -13.59
CA LYS A 79 -12.12 18.73 -14.71
C LYS A 79 -11.11 18.54 -15.85
N GLY A 80 -10.73 17.28 -16.14
CA GLY A 80 -9.79 16.95 -17.21
C GLY A 80 -8.33 17.27 -16.87
N GLU A 81 -8.00 17.37 -15.58
CA GLU A 81 -6.64 17.57 -15.10
C GLU A 81 -6.26 16.40 -14.19
N LEU A 82 -5.07 15.86 -14.40
CA LEU A 82 -4.54 14.72 -13.66
C LEU A 82 -3.72 15.20 -12.46
N TYR A 83 -3.87 14.50 -11.34
CA TYR A 83 -3.16 14.76 -10.10
C TYR A 83 -2.46 13.47 -9.65
N THR A 84 -1.31 13.61 -9.00
CA THR A 84 -0.60 12.51 -8.34
C THR A 84 -0.05 12.96 -7.00
N SER A 85 -0.01 12.04 -6.03
CA SER A 85 0.81 12.22 -4.84
C SER A 85 2.25 11.76 -5.08
N LEU A 86 3.19 12.34 -4.35
CA LEU A 86 4.63 12.06 -4.43
C LEU A 86 5.20 11.59 -3.08
N PHE A 87 6.44 11.12 -3.10
CA PHE A 87 7.15 10.58 -1.94
C PHE A 87 7.21 11.54 -0.76
N THR A 88 7.48 12.81 -1.01
CA THR A 88 7.71 13.82 0.03
C THR A 88 6.43 14.55 0.45
N GLY A 89 5.28 13.89 0.34
CA GLY A 89 4.00 14.39 0.86
C GLY A 89 3.32 15.45 -0.02
N GLU A 90 3.90 15.79 -1.17
CA GLU A 90 3.23 16.67 -2.12
C GLU A 90 2.16 15.97 -2.93
N VAL A 91 1.09 16.72 -3.23
CA VAL A 91 0.20 16.42 -4.33
C VAL A 91 0.46 17.44 -5.43
N VAL A 92 0.73 16.95 -6.64
CA VAL A 92 1.01 17.76 -7.82
C VAL A 92 -0.08 17.56 -8.86
N LYS A 93 -0.26 18.60 -9.68
CA LYS A 93 -1.18 18.66 -10.80
C LYS A 93 -0.39 18.77 -12.11
N PHE A 94 -0.80 18.04 -13.13
CA PHE A 94 -0.26 18.17 -14.48
C PHE A 94 -1.07 19.17 -15.29
N LYS A 95 -0.39 20.19 -15.83
CA LYS A 95 -0.97 21.13 -16.79
C LYS A 95 -1.03 20.52 -18.19
N LYS A 96 -1.83 21.13 -19.08
CA LYS A 96 -1.96 20.69 -20.48
C LYS A 96 -0.66 20.74 -21.29
N ASP A 97 0.29 21.59 -20.90
CA ASP A 97 1.62 21.67 -21.50
C ASP A 97 2.58 20.59 -20.97
N GLY A 98 2.12 19.74 -20.04
CA GLY A 98 2.91 18.72 -19.37
C GLY A 98 3.67 19.23 -18.15
N SER A 99 3.63 20.52 -17.79
CA SER A 99 4.33 20.99 -16.59
C SER A 99 3.60 20.59 -15.31
N MET A 100 4.36 20.32 -14.24
CA MET A 100 3.84 20.00 -12.92
C MET A 100 3.75 21.24 -12.03
N VAL A 101 2.67 21.33 -11.24
CA VAL A 101 2.52 22.34 -10.19
C VAL A 101 2.11 21.67 -8.89
N THR A 102 2.82 21.99 -7.81
CA THR A 102 2.45 21.57 -6.46
C THR A 102 1.17 22.26 -6.03
N VAL A 103 0.17 21.47 -5.63
CA VAL A 103 -1.13 21.93 -5.15
C VAL A 103 -1.09 22.10 -3.64
N VAL A 104 -0.58 21.07 -2.94
CA VAL A 104 -0.53 21.05 -1.48
C VAL A 104 0.66 20.20 -1.03
N ARG A 105 1.21 20.52 0.13
CA ARG A 105 2.11 19.65 0.90
C ARG A 105 1.41 19.22 2.18
N THR A 106 1.39 17.94 2.52
CA THR A 106 0.72 17.44 3.73
C THR A 106 1.54 17.65 5.00
N GLY A 107 2.86 17.53 4.94
CA GLY A 107 3.78 17.84 6.05
C GLY A 107 4.66 19.07 5.81
N GLN A 108 5.85 19.05 6.43
CA GLN A 108 6.85 20.13 6.37
C GLN A 108 7.91 19.85 5.31
N THR A 109 8.79 20.81 5.02
CA THR A 109 9.95 20.54 4.16
C THR A 109 10.91 19.58 4.87
N CYS A 110 11.32 18.50 4.18
CA CYS A 110 12.26 17.50 4.69
C CYS A 110 13.50 17.39 3.80
N LYS A 111 14.54 16.68 4.28
CA LYS A 111 15.82 16.49 3.57
C LYS A 111 15.82 15.34 2.58
N GLY A 112 14.77 14.53 2.54
CA GLY A 112 14.62 13.40 1.63
C GLY A 112 13.74 12.30 2.20
N GLU A 113 13.73 11.16 1.52
CA GLU A 113 12.85 10.01 1.78
C GLU A 113 12.90 9.50 3.24
N PHE A 114 14.09 9.49 3.86
CA PHE A 114 14.28 9.02 5.24
C PHE A 114 13.65 9.93 6.32
N GLU A 115 13.17 11.12 5.93
CA GLU A 115 12.41 12.04 6.79
C GLU A 115 10.92 12.08 6.37
N GLU A 116 10.37 11.01 5.75
CA GLU A 116 8.97 10.95 5.31
C GLU A 116 7.96 11.27 6.43
N ARG A 117 8.25 10.90 7.68
CA ARG A 117 7.42 11.30 8.84
C ARG A 117 7.34 12.81 9.05
N ILE A 118 8.33 13.57 8.58
CA ILE A 118 8.39 15.04 8.68
C ILE A 118 7.69 15.70 7.49
N CYS A 119 7.89 15.19 6.28
CA CYS A 119 7.26 15.75 5.08
C CYS A 119 5.87 15.23 4.78
N GLY A 120 5.48 14.13 5.43
CA GLY A 120 4.25 13.41 5.12
C GLY A 120 4.46 12.45 3.96
N ARG A 121 3.49 11.55 3.80
CA ARG A 121 3.42 10.57 2.73
C ARG A 121 1.98 10.46 2.27
N SER A 122 1.64 11.18 1.21
CA SER A 122 0.28 11.16 0.65
C SER A 122 0.05 9.84 -0.09
N MET A 123 -0.77 8.96 0.50
CA MET A 123 -1.03 7.59 0.01
C MET A 123 -2.32 7.48 -0.81
N GLY A 124 -3.31 8.33 -0.52
CA GLY A 124 -4.62 8.28 -1.17
C GLY A 124 -5.15 9.67 -1.50
N ILE A 125 -5.61 9.88 -2.74
CA ILE A 125 -6.26 11.12 -3.16
C ILE A 125 -7.59 10.83 -3.87
N LYS A 126 -8.62 11.61 -3.56
CA LYS A 126 -9.93 11.58 -4.26
C LYS A 126 -10.55 12.96 -4.32
N PHE A 127 -11.19 13.26 -5.44
CA PHE A 127 -12.01 14.46 -5.57
C PHE A 127 -13.46 14.17 -5.19
N ASP A 128 -14.06 15.10 -4.44
CA ASP A 128 -15.51 15.18 -4.29
C ASP A 128 -16.12 15.96 -5.47
N ARG A 129 -17.44 15.85 -5.62
CA ARG A 129 -18.24 16.48 -6.68
C ARG A 129 -18.16 18.01 -6.67
N ASP A 130 -17.92 18.59 -5.50
CA ASP A 130 -17.75 20.05 -5.33
C ASP A 130 -16.37 20.54 -5.80
N GLY A 131 -15.44 19.62 -6.11
CA GLY A 131 -14.07 19.92 -6.52
C GLY A 131 -13.07 20.00 -5.38
N SER A 132 -13.50 19.75 -4.14
CA SER A 132 -12.57 19.59 -3.03
C SER A 132 -11.80 18.29 -3.16
N MET A 133 -10.50 18.34 -2.90
CA MET A 133 -9.65 17.15 -2.89
C MET A 133 -9.51 16.64 -1.46
N PHE A 134 -9.67 15.34 -1.27
CA PHE A 134 -9.37 14.67 -0.02
C PHE A 134 -8.03 13.96 -0.16
N VAL A 135 -7.19 14.06 0.87
CA VAL A 135 -5.84 13.48 0.89
C VAL A 135 -5.66 12.69 2.16
N ALA A 136 -5.38 11.39 2.04
CA ALA A 136 -4.90 10.55 3.13
C ALA A 136 -3.38 10.59 3.17
N ASP A 137 -2.85 11.10 4.27
CA ASP A 137 -1.44 11.10 4.57
C ASP A 137 -1.13 10.07 5.64
N ALA A 138 -0.17 9.18 5.37
CA ALA A 138 0.20 8.06 6.25
C ALA A 138 0.46 8.49 7.70
N TYR A 139 0.94 9.72 7.92
CA TYR A 139 1.36 10.25 9.21
C TYR A 139 0.40 11.28 9.78
N TYR A 140 -0.13 12.14 8.92
CA TYR A 140 -0.81 13.35 9.34
C TYR A 140 -2.34 13.24 9.35
N GLY A 141 -2.89 12.12 8.87
CA GLY A 141 -4.34 11.89 8.84
C GLY A 141 -4.97 12.23 7.49
N ILE A 142 -6.29 12.47 7.51
CA ILE A 142 -7.05 12.77 6.30
C ILE A 142 -7.42 14.25 6.25
N PHE A 143 -7.06 14.91 5.16
CA PHE A 143 -7.32 16.31 4.90
C PHE A 143 -8.39 16.52 3.83
N LYS A 144 -9.15 17.61 3.95
CA LYS A 144 -9.87 18.25 2.85
C LYS A 144 -9.01 19.42 2.36
N VAL A 145 -8.80 19.53 1.06
CA VAL A 145 -7.90 20.46 0.40
C VAL A 145 -8.67 21.25 -0.65
N ASP A 146 -8.53 22.56 -0.60
CA ASP A 146 -8.92 23.45 -1.69
C ASP A 146 -7.78 23.49 -2.72
N VAL A 147 -8.06 23.03 -3.94
CA VAL A 147 -7.02 22.87 -4.98
C VAL A 147 -6.61 24.18 -5.65
N GLU A 148 -7.37 25.26 -5.48
CA GLU A 148 -7.06 26.57 -6.04
C GLU A 148 -6.16 27.37 -5.08
N THR A 149 -6.44 27.30 -3.77
CA THR A 149 -5.68 28.02 -2.75
C THR A 149 -4.53 27.19 -2.16
N GLY A 150 -4.62 25.86 -2.22
CA GLY A 150 -3.73 24.94 -1.51
C GLY A 150 -3.99 24.85 -0.01
N GLU A 151 -5.04 25.50 0.50
CA GLU A 151 -5.43 25.41 1.90
C GLU A 151 -5.93 24.00 2.23
N LYS A 152 -5.52 23.47 3.39
CA LYS A 152 -5.91 22.15 3.87
C LYS A 152 -6.49 22.22 5.27
N VAL A 153 -7.53 21.42 5.51
CA VAL A 153 -8.19 21.25 6.81
C VAL A 153 -8.17 19.78 7.18
N MET A 154 -7.65 19.46 8.37
CA MET A 154 -7.65 18.10 8.88
C MET A 154 -9.07 17.68 9.27
N LEU A 155 -9.54 16.57 8.72
CA LEU A 155 -10.85 15.99 9.00
C LEU A 155 -10.78 14.80 9.96
N ILE A 156 -9.75 13.98 9.81
CA ILE A 156 -9.52 12.79 10.64
C ILE A 156 -8.09 12.86 11.16
N SER A 157 -7.95 12.90 12.48
CA SER A 157 -6.67 13.08 13.16
C SER A 157 -6.02 11.75 13.55
N PRO A 158 -4.68 11.63 13.48
CA PRO A 158 -3.95 10.48 14.03
C PRO A 158 -4.10 10.33 15.56
N ASN A 159 -4.49 11.41 16.24
CA ASN A 159 -4.57 11.45 17.70
C ASN A 159 -5.95 11.10 18.27
N ASP A 160 -6.95 10.87 17.42
CA ASP A 160 -8.31 10.55 17.83
C ASP A 160 -8.50 9.02 17.84
N PRO A 161 -8.62 8.38 19.02
CA PRO A 161 -8.77 6.94 19.09
C PRO A 161 -10.12 6.49 18.50
N ILE A 162 -10.08 5.40 17.75
CA ILE A 162 -11.26 4.72 17.19
C ILE A 162 -11.30 3.34 17.81
N ASP A 163 -12.36 3.03 18.55
CA ASP A 163 -12.49 1.81 19.35
C ASP A 163 -11.28 1.55 20.28
N GLY A 164 -10.76 2.63 20.89
CA GLY A 164 -9.65 2.57 21.84
C GLY A 164 -8.25 2.46 21.21
N LYS A 165 -8.13 2.50 19.88
CA LYS A 165 -6.83 2.49 19.18
C LYS A 165 -6.67 3.71 18.28
N ASN A 166 -5.51 4.36 18.37
CA ASN A 166 -5.12 5.41 17.43
C ASN A 166 -4.83 4.78 16.06
N PRO A 167 -5.36 5.34 14.96
CA PRO A 167 -4.89 4.99 13.63
C PRO A 167 -3.44 5.45 13.46
N LYS A 168 -2.61 4.62 12.81
CA LYS A 168 -1.19 4.94 12.59
C LYS A 168 -0.79 5.03 11.13
N LEU A 169 -1.61 4.52 10.21
CA LEU A 169 -1.24 4.47 8.81
C LEU A 169 -2.47 4.69 7.93
N PHE A 170 -2.75 5.95 7.62
CA PHE A 170 -3.84 6.34 6.73
C PHE A 170 -3.43 6.10 5.28
N ASN A 171 -4.12 5.20 4.60
CA ASN A 171 -3.67 4.74 3.29
C ASN A 171 -4.60 5.20 2.17
N SER A 172 -5.77 4.57 2.04
CA SER A 172 -6.68 4.80 0.92
C SER A 172 -8.02 5.37 1.37
N ILE A 173 -8.67 6.11 0.48
CA ILE A 173 -9.97 6.76 0.74
C ILE A 173 -10.93 6.53 -0.43
N SER A 174 -12.21 6.45 -0.10
CA SER A 174 -13.30 6.44 -1.06
C SER A 174 -14.45 7.30 -0.54
N LEU A 175 -15.01 8.13 -1.40
CA LEU A 175 -16.00 9.15 -1.04
C LEU A 175 -17.40 8.71 -1.42
N SER A 176 -18.34 8.87 -0.49
CA SER A 176 -19.77 8.68 -0.74
C SER A 176 -20.42 9.99 -1.18
N LYS A 177 -21.49 9.88 -1.96
CA LYS A 177 -22.35 10.97 -2.43
C LYS A 177 -22.99 11.76 -1.29
N ASN A 178 -23.11 11.17 -0.10
CA ASN A 178 -23.64 11.85 1.09
C ASN A 178 -22.55 12.60 1.89
N GLY A 179 -21.30 12.60 1.42
CA GLY A 179 -20.14 13.19 2.07
C GLY A 179 -19.38 12.27 3.03
N ASP A 180 -19.90 11.08 3.31
CA ASP A 180 -19.20 10.09 4.14
C ASP A 180 -17.91 9.61 3.45
N ILE A 181 -16.94 9.19 4.26
CA ILE A 181 -15.64 8.70 3.79
C ILE A 181 -15.47 7.26 4.25
N TYR A 182 -15.10 6.37 3.35
CA TYR A 182 -14.60 5.05 3.68
C TYR A 182 -13.09 5.06 3.50
N TRP A 183 -12.35 4.60 4.50
CA TRP A 183 -10.90 4.70 4.49
C TRP A 183 -10.22 3.53 5.19
N SER A 184 -8.98 3.29 4.81
CA SER A 184 -8.15 2.25 5.40
C SER A 184 -7.14 2.82 6.39
N ASP A 185 -7.11 2.20 7.56
CA ASP A 185 -6.03 2.30 8.52
C ASP A 185 -5.21 1.01 8.40
N SER A 186 -4.06 1.06 7.72
CA SER A 186 -3.31 -0.15 7.38
C SER A 186 -2.75 -0.85 8.62
N SER A 187 -2.39 -0.09 9.66
CA SER A 187 -1.86 -0.61 10.92
C SER A 187 -2.28 0.27 12.09
N THR A 188 -2.63 -0.34 13.23
CA THR A 188 -2.75 0.37 14.51
C THR A 188 -1.48 0.25 15.37
N GLU A 189 -0.50 -0.54 14.93
CA GLU A 189 0.68 -0.90 15.73
C GLU A 189 1.94 -0.19 15.25
N PHE A 190 2.09 0.01 13.94
CA PHE A 190 3.27 0.57 13.30
C PHE A 190 2.95 1.76 12.39
N ASN A 191 3.91 2.67 12.26
CA ASN A 191 3.87 3.71 11.24
C ASN A 191 4.42 3.14 9.92
N PHE A 192 4.35 3.93 8.83
CA PHE A 192 4.78 3.49 7.51
C PHE A 192 6.29 3.16 7.42
N GLU A 193 7.15 3.87 8.15
CA GLU A 193 8.60 3.61 8.18
C GLU A 193 8.97 2.25 8.80
N ASP A 194 7.99 1.61 9.46
CA ASP A 194 8.10 0.34 10.19
C ASP A 194 7.26 -0.79 9.56
N VAL A 195 6.79 -0.59 8.33
CA VAL A 195 5.84 -1.48 7.64
C VAL A 195 6.29 -2.95 7.58
N VAL A 196 7.59 -3.24 7.54
CA VAL A 196 8.08 -4.63 7.54
C VAL A 196 7.76 -5.34 8.85
N TYR A 197 7.76 -4.63 9.97
CA TYR A 197 7.35 -5.20 11.25
C TYR A 197 5.85 -5.48 11.30
N ASP A 198 5.04 -4.60 10.70
CA ASP A 198 3.59 -4.82 10.59
C ASP A 198 3.28 -6.11 9.84
N MET A 199 3.91 -6.30 8.68
CA MET A 199 3.77 -7.50 7.84
C MET A 199 4.12 -8.79 8.60
N LEU A 200 5.12 -8.73 9.48
CA LEU A 200 5.52 -9.87 10.31
C LEU A 200 4.66 -10.05 11.56
N SER A 201 3.87 -9.06 11.97
CA SER A 201 3.08 -9.09 13.21
C SER A 201 1.67 -9.66 13.03
N ASP A 202 0.90 -9.72 14.12
CA ASP A 202 -0.52 -10.09 14.01
C ASP A 202 -1.33 -8.95 13.35
N PRO A 203 -2.31 -9.27 12.48
CA PRO A 203 -3.05 -8.28 11.72
C PRO A 203 -3.76 -7.23 12.59
N SER A 204 -3.56 -5.96 12.25
CA SER A 204 -4.15 -4.83 12.99
C SER A 204 -4.95 -3.85 12.13
N GLY A 205 -4.85 -3.94 10.81
CA GLY A 205 -5.47 -3.03 9.86
C GLY A 205 -7.00 -3.05 9.88
N ARG A 206 -7.60 -1.96 9.41
CA ARG A 206 -9.04 -1.70 9.53
C ARG A 206 -9.61 -1.02 8.28
N LEU A 207 -10.83 -1.40 7.92
CA LEU A 207 -11.71 -0.59 7.07
C LEU A 207 -12.62 0.23 7.99
N ILE A 208 -12.67 1.54 7.78
CA ILE A 208 -13.35 2.49 8.64
C ILE A 208 -14.34 3.32 7.82
N HIS A 209 -15.52 3.56 8.40
CA HIS A 209 -16.51 4.51 7.91
C HIS A 209 -16.49 5.76 8.76
N TYR A 210 -16.24 6.90 8.13
CA TYR A 210 -16.40 8.23 8.70
C TYR A 210 -17.74 8.81 8.27
N ASN A 211 -18.63 9.03 9.22
CA ASN A 211 -19.89 9.72 8.97
C ASN A 211 -19.67 11.24 9.00
N ALA A 212 -19.88 11.92 7.87
CA ALA A 212 -19.60 13.35 7.75
C ALA A 212 -20.53 14.23 8.59
N LYS A 213 -21.77 13.77 8.82
CA LYS A 213 -22.76 14.52 9.61
C LYS A 213 -22.44 14.49 11.10
N SER A 214 -22.16 13.32 11.65
CA SER A 214 -21.84 13.17 13.07
C SER A 214 -20.35 13.33 13.39
N ARG A 215 -19.49 13.35 12.36
CA ARG A 215 -18.03 13.35 12.46
C ARG A 215 -17.50 12.19 13.31
N LYS A 216 -18.06 10.99 13.11
CA LYS A 216 -17.70 9.79 13.86
C LYS A 216 -17.12 8.73 12.93
N ASN A 217 -16.03 8.10 13.38
CA ASN A 217 -15.47 6.92 12.77
C ASN A 217 -16.07 5.65 13.37
N THR A 218 -16.33 4.65 12.55
CA THR A 218 -16.81 3.32 12.94
C THR A 218 -16.02 2.25 12.19
N VAL A 219 -15.48 1.27 12.90
CA VAL A 219 -14.75 0.16 12.29
C VAL A 219 -15.73 -0.82 11.66
N LEU A 220 -15.62 -1.02 10.35
CA LEU A 220 -16.45 -1.97 9.60
C LEU A 220 -15.81 -3.36 9.52
N ILE A 221 -14.49 -3.39 9.29
CA ILE A 221 -13.67 -4.60 9.25
C ILE A 221 -12.42 -4.32 10.07
N ASN A 222 -12.07 -5.24 10.97
CA ASN A 222 -10.85 -5.21 11.76
C ASN A 222 -9.94 -6.41 11.42
N LYS A 223 -8.70 -6.36 11.94
CA LYS A 223 -7.69 -7.43 11.79
C LYS A 223 -7.38 -7.79 10.34
N LEU A 224 -7.31 -6.78 9.48
CA LEU A 224 -6.78 -6.92 8.12
C LEU A 224 -5.25 -6.90 8.18
N ALA A 225 -4.59 -7.84 7.53
CA ALA A 225 -3.14 -7.84 7.36
C ALA A 225 -2.78 -6.77 6.33
N PHE A 226 -2.59 -5.55 6.82
CA PHE A 226 -2.39 -4.33 6.03
C PHE A 226 -3.58 -4.00 5.13
N ALA A 227 -4.52 -3.21 5.66
CA ALA A 227 -5.65 -2.68 4.89
C ALA A 227 -5.17 -1.61 3.92
N ASN A 228 -5.34 -1.81 2.62
CA ASN A 228 -4.75 -0.95 1.59
C ASN A 228 -5.82 -0.24 0.76
N GLY A 229 -5.90 -0.45 -0.55
CA GLY A 229 -6.88 0.18 -1.44
C GLY A 229 -8.33 0.02 -0.96
N VAL A 230 -9.08 1.12 -0.91
CA VAL A 230 -10.51 1.16 -0.56
C VAL A 230 -11.31 1.70 -1.73
N PHE A 231 -12.40 1.00 -2.09
CA PHE A 231 -13.26 1.42 -3.19
C PHE A 231 -14.74 1.24 -2.87
N LEU A 232 -15.50 2.34 -2.88
CA LEU A 232 -16.96 2.34 -2.80
C LEU A 232 -17.55 2.07 -4.18
N SER A 233 -18.36 1.03 -4.29
CA SER A 233 -19.11 0.71 -5.53
C SER A 233 -19.97 1.89 -6.00
N HIS A 234 -20.20 1.99 -7.31
CA HIS A 234 -20.91 3.13 -7.91
C HIS A 234 -22.36 3.34 -7.39
N ASN A 235 -23.03 2.24 -7.04
CA ASN A 235 -24.37 2.22 -6.45
C ASN A 235 -24.34 2.37 -4.91
N GLU A 236 -23.14 2.45 -4.31
CA GLU A 236 -22.90 2.55 -2.88
C GLU A 236 -23.57 1.43 -2.09
N GLU A 237 -23.61 0.23 -2.66
CA GLU A 237 -24.16 -0.95 -1.99
C GLU A 237 -23.07 -1.71 -1.23
N VAL A 238 -21.82 -1.61 -1.69
CA VAL A 238 -20.68 -2.30 -1.11
C VAL A 238 -19.41 -1.44 -1.11
N VAL A 239 -18.52 -1.73 -0.16
CA VAL A 239 -17.15 -1.19 -0.08
C VAL A 239 -16.18 -2.35 -0.21
N LEU A 240 -15.20 -2.20 -1.09
CA LEU A 240 -14.08 -3.12 -1.23
C LEU A 240 -12.89 -2.62 -0.42
N VAL A 241 -12.12 -3.56 0.16
CA VAL A 241 -10.83 -3.25 0.78
C VAL A 241 -9.81 -4.34 0.44
N ALA A 242 -8.66 -3.94 -0.08
CA ALA A 242 -7.52 -4.82 -0.31
C ALA A 242 -6.84 -5.20 1.02
N GLU A 243 -6.60 -6.49 1.23
CA GLU A 243 -5.76 -7.01 2.31
C GLU A 243 -4.43 -7.49 1.71
N THR A 244 -3.46 -6.59 1.65
CA THR A 244 -2.17 -6.78 0.98
C THR A 244 -1.44 -8.01 1.53
N GLY A 245 -1.38 -8.17 2.85
CA GLY A 245 -0.71 -9.28 3.52
C GLY A 245 -1.41 -10.64 3.43
N ARG A 246 -2.56 -10.73 2.73
CA ARG A 246 -3.31 -11.98 2.49
C ARG A 246 -3.64 -12.24 1.03
N ASN A 247 -3.15 -11.41 0.10
CA ASN A 247 -3.39 -11.56 -1.34
C ASN A 247 -4.89 -11.67 -1.70
N ARG A 248 -5.74 -10.87 -1.06
CA ARG A 248 -7.20 -10.95 -1.24
C ARG A 248 -7.89 -9.60 -1.06
N ILE A 249 -9.12 -9.52 -1.53
CA ILE A 249 -9.98 -8.34 -1.39
C ILE A 249 -11.24 -8.76 -0.63
N HIS A 250 -11.63 -7.95 0.35
CA HIS A 250 -12.88 -8.11 1.09
C HIS A 250 -13.96 -7.23 0.48
N ARG A 251 -15.21 -7.61 0.70
CA ARG A 251 -16.40 -6.81 0.41
C ARG A 251 -17.23 -6.64 1.66
N TYR A 252 -17.54 -5.40 2.00
CA TYR A 252 -18.48 -5.04 3.07
C TYR A 252 -19.78 -4.55 2.44
N TYR A 253 -20.93 -5.05 2.91
CA TYR A 253 -22.24 -4.67 2.38
C TYR A 253 -22.83 -3.52 3.18
N LEU A 254 -23.10 -2.40 2.50
CA LEU A 254 -23.73 -1.19 3.05
C LEU A 254 -25.26 -1.18 2.89
N LYS A 255 -25.79 -1.98 1.96
CA LYS A 255 -27.21 -2.02 1.59
C LYS A 255 -27.65 -3.45 1.29
N GLY A 256 -28.96 -3.61 1.14
CA GLY A 256 -29.59 -4.89 0.78
C GLY A 256 -29.65 -5.90 1.92
N PRO A 257 -30.02 -7.16 1.64
CA PRO A 257 -30.25 -8.18 2.66
C PRO A 257 -29.01 -8.55 3.49
N LYS A 258 -27.81 -8.31 2.96
CA LYS A 258 -26.52 -8.56 3.61
C LYS A 258 -25.95 -7.34 4.33
N ASN A 259 -26.70 -6.24 4.44
CA ASN A 259 -26.21 -5.01 5.07
C ASN A 259 -25.56 -5.26 6.44
N GLY A 260 -24.38 -4.68 6.66
CA GLY A 260 -23.60 -4.83 7.88
C GLY A 260 -22.70 -6.07 7.92
N THR A 261 -22.76 -6.93 6.90
CA THR A 261 -21.93 -8.15 6.80
C THR A 261 -20.77 -7.97 5.84
N LYS A 262 -19.84 -8.94 5.84
CA LYS A 262 -18.67 -8.98 4.96
C LYS A 262 -18.42 -10.37 4.40
N ASP A 263 -17.84 -10.46 3.21
CA ASP A 263 -17.28 -11.68 2.64
C ASP A 263 -15.97 -11.41 1.87
N ILE A 264 -15.31 -12.47 1.41
CA ILE A 264 -14.17 -12.36 0.51
C ILE A 264 -14.70 -12.15 -0.91
N PHE A 265 -14.31 -11.04 -1.53
CA PHE A 265 -14.68 -10.71 -2.91
C PHE A 265 -13.86 -11.55 -3.90
N ILE A 266 -12.55 -11.57 -3.69
CA ILE A 266 -11.61 -12.40 -4.45
C ILE A 266 -10.45 -12.81 -3.55
N ASP A 267 -10.09 -14.09 -3.60
CA ASP A 267 -9.00 -14.69 -2.84
C ASP A 267 -7.91 -15.27 -3.77
N GLY A 268 -6.74 -15.55 -3.20
CA GLY A 268 -5.62 -16.21 -3.90
C GLY A 268 -5.08 -15.41 -5.07
N LEU A 269 -5.06 -14.08 -4.98
CA LEU A 269 -4.55 -13.21 -6.04
C LEU A 269 -3.08 -13.54 -6.36
N PRO A 270 -2.66 -13.42 -7.64
CA PRO A 270 -1.27 -13.68 -8.08
C PRO A 270 -0.30 -12.55 -7.69
N GLY A 271 -0.55 -11.93 -6.54
CA GLY A 271 0.20 -10.82 -5.99
C GLY A 271 -0.53 -10.16 -4.82
N MET A 272 0.20 -9.28 -4.14
CA MET A 272 -0.31 -8.48 -3.04
C MET A 272 -1.11 -7.30 -3.60
N PRO A 273 -2.44 -7.22 -3.36
CA PRO A 273 -3.25 -6.12 -3.88
C PRO A 273 -2.93 -4.81 -3.18
N ASP A 274 -2.96 -3.73 -3.96
CA ASP A 274 -2.72 -2.36 -3.52
C ASP A 274 -3.96 -1.48 -3.81
N ASN A 275 -3.82 -0.34 -4.49
CA ASN A 275 -4.95 0.51 -4.84
C ASN A 275 -5.95 -0.18 -5.77
N ILE A 276 -7.23 0.12 -5.52
CA ILE A 276 -8.38 -0.33 -6.32
C ILE A 276 -8.99 0.91 -6.98
N GLN A 277 -9.11 0.88 -8.31
CA GLN A 277 -9.67 1.97 -9.11
C GLN A 277 -10.83 1.50 -9.97
N SER A 278 -11.63 2.45 -10.43
CA SER A 278 -12.72 2.18 -11.37
C SER A 278 -12.16 1.89 -12.76
N ASP A 279 -12.73 0.91 -13.46
CA ASP A 279 -12.53 0.77 -14.91
C ASP A 279 -13.41 1.73 -15.75
N GLY A 280 -14.27 2.51 -15.09
CA GLY A 280 -15.23 3.43 -15.71
C GLY A 280 -16.55 2.78 -16.18
N GLN A 281 -16.66 1.45 -16.12
CA GLN A 281 -17.80 0.66 -16.60
C GLN A 281 -18.42 -0.23 -15.51
N GLY A 282 -17.98 -0.06 -14.26
CA GLY A 282 -18.51 -0.74 -13.09
C GLY A 282 -17.66 -1.90 -12.59
N GLY A 283 -16.59 -2.26 -13.31
CA GLY A 283 -15.53 -3.12 -12.82
C GLY A 283 -14.41 -2.33 -12.13
N TYR A 284 -13.31 -3.03 -11.88
CA TYR A 284 -12.21 -2.55 -11.06
C TYR A 284 -10.86 -2.85 -11.69
N LEU A 285 -9.92 -1.94 -11.50
CA LEU A 285 -8.50 -2.16 -11.72
C LEU A 285 -7.81 -2.33 -10.37
N VAL A 286 -6.95 -3.33 -10.25
CA VAL A 286 -6.18 -3.59 -9.03
C VAL A 286 -4.71 -3.70 -9.37
N ALA A 287 -3.91 -2.78 -8.86
CA ALA A 287 -2.45 -2.90 -8.93
C ALA A 287 -1.98 -3.98 -7.94
N LEU A 288 -1.04 -4.81 -8.39
CA LEU A 288 -0.39 -5.79 -7.53
C LEU A 288 1.01 -5.29 -7.19
N TYR A 289 1.16 -4.83 -5.95
CA TYR A 289 2.41 -4.30 -5.40
C TYR A 289 3.55 -5.30 -5.55
N MET A 290 3.37 -6.52 -5.07
CA MET A 290 4.37 -7.58 -5.22
C MET A 290 3.72 -8.78 -5.87
N ALA A 291 4.27 -9.24 -6.98
CA ALA A 291 3.84 -10.47 -7.61
C ALA A 291 4.09 -11.68 -6.69
N VAL A 292 3.13 -12.60 -6.66
CA VAL A 292 3.18 -13.82 -5.87
C VAL A 292 2.60 -14.97 -6.71
N ASP A 293 3.29 -16.11 -6.73
CA ASP A 293 2.81 -17.33 -7.38
C ASP A 293 3.54 -18.55 -6.82
N ASP A 294 3.26 -19.74 -7.33
CA ASP A 294 3.85 -20.99 -6.85
C ASP A 294 5.37 -21.05 -7.03
N ASN A 295 5.93 -20.32 -8.00
CA ASN A 295 7.38 -20.24 -8.21
C ASN A 295 8.02 -19.09 -7.41
N ASN A 296 7.22 -18.11 -6.99
CA ASN A 296 7.64 -16.91 -6.26
C ASN A 296 6.74 -16.69 -5.03
N PRO A 297 6.79 -17.59 -4.02
CA PRO A 297 5.98 -17.44 -2.82
C PRO A 297 6.44 -16.24 -2.00
N SER A 298 5.52 -15.50 -1.39
CA SER A 298 5.88 -14.40 -0.51
C SER A 298 6.43 -14.89 0.83
N ILE A 299 7.23 -14.06 1.50
CA ILE A 299 7.74 -14.37 2.86
C ILE A 299 6.58 -14.61 3.84
N LEU A 300 5.44 -13.93 3.65
CA LEU A 300 4.25 -14.11 4.47
C LEU A 300 3.57 -15.46 4.22
N GLN A 301 3.57 -15.96 2.97
CA GLN A 301 3.08 -17.31 2.67
C GLN A 301 3.95 -18.38 3.34
N ILE A 302 5.28 -18.18 3.37
CA ILE A 302 6.22 -19.15 3.94
C ILE A 302 6.16 -19.18 5.48
N LEU A 303 5.96 -18.01 6.12
CA LEU A 303 6.06 -17.84 7.57
C LEU A 303 4.72 -17.73 8.30
N GLY A 304 3.59 -17.77 7.59
CA GLY A 304 2.29 -17.46 8.17
C GLY A 304 1.83 -18.37 9.31
N ASP A 305 2.18 -19.65 9.23
CA ASP A 305 1.94 -20.66 10.26
C ASP A 305 3.03 -20.69 11.35
N LYS A 306 4.05 -19.84 11.27
CA LYS A 306 5.25 -19.85 12.13
C LYS A 306 5.41 -18.54 12.93
N PRO A 307 4.50 -18.22 13.87
CA PRO A 307 4.52 -16.98 14.64
C PRO A 307 5.84 -16.76 15.40
N THR A 308 6.44 -17.82 15.97
CA THR A 308 7.73 -17.72 16.67
C THR A 308 8.87 -17.30 15.75
N ILE A 309 8.86 -17.75 14.48
CA ILE A 309 9.88 -17.35 13.50
C ILE A 309 9.65 -15.90 13.06
N ARG A 310 8.41 -15.52 12.78
CA ARG A 310 8.06 -14.12 12.48
C ARG A 310 8.53 -13.18 13.59
N LYS A 311 8.26 -13.55 14.86
CA LYS A 311 8.73 -12.83 16.04
C LYS A 311 10.26 -12.74 16.09
N LEU A 312 10.96 -13.87 15.89
CA LEU A 312 12.43 -13.90 15.92
C LEU A 312 13.02 -12.96 14.86
N LEU A 313 12.49 -12.98 13.63
CA LEU A 313 12.95 -12.10 12.53
C LEU A 313 12.71 -10.63 12.85
N ALA A 314 11.48 -10.28 13.28
CA ALA A 314 11.14 -8.91 13.64
C ALA A 314 12.04 -8.38 14.77
N LYS A 315 12.29 -9.19 15.81
CA LYS A 315 13.16 -8.83 16.94
C LYS A 315 14.63 -8.73 16.54
N ALA A 316 15.10 -9.59 15.63
CA ALA A 316 16.46 -9.49 15.11
C ALA A 316 16.67 -8.19 14.32
N MET A 317 15.73 -7.85 13.43
CA MET A 317 15.74 -6.59 12.69
C MET A 317 15.66 -5.37 13.62
N GLY A 318 14.72 -5.37 14.57
CA GLY A 318 14.58 -4.31 15.56
C GLY A 318 15.80 -4.14 16.46
N LEU A 319 16.55 -5.21 16.75
CA LEU A 319 17.81 -5.11 17.48
C LEU A 319 18.90 -4.40 16.64
N VAL A 320 18.97 -4.68 15.34
CA VAL A 320 19.90 -3.99 14.43
C VAL A 320 19.53 -2.51 14.32
N GLU A 321 18.25 -2.20 14.17
CA GLU A 321 17.76 -0.83 14.14
C GLU A 321 18.05 -0.08 15.44
N LEU A 322 17.84 -0.72 16.60
CA LEU A 322 18.12 -0.15 17.91
C LEU A 322 19.60 0.25 18.06
N VAL A 323 20.53 -0.53 17.49
CA VAL A 323 21.96 -0.18 17.48
C VAL A 323 22.17 1.14 16.74
N PHE A 324 21.58 1.32 15.56
CA PHE A 324 21.66 2.57 14.80
C PHE A 324 20.98 3.72 15.54
N GLN A 325 19.86 3.48 16.21
CA GLN A 325 19.17 4.48 17.02
C GLN A 325 20.03 4.96 18.19
N ILE A 326 20.72 4.05 18.88
CA ILE A 326 21.65 4.41 19.97
C ILE A 326 22.77 5.30 19.44
N PHE A 327 23.33 4.98 18.27
CA PHE A 327 24.38 5.81 17.67
C PHE A 327 23.85 7.17 17.20
N ASP A 328 22.66 7.24 16.60
CA ASP A 328 22.06 8.51 16.17
C ASP A 328 21.76 9.44 17.36
N ASN A 329 21.34 8.88 18.50
CA ASN A 329 21.12 9.65 19.74
C ASN A 329 22.42 10.25 20.32
N ILE A 330 23.58 9.64 20.07
CA ILE A 330 24.89 10.14 20.52
C ILE A 330 25.45 11.14 19.50
N TYR A 331 25.40 10.79 18.22
CA TYR A 331 25.93 11.58 17.12
C TYR A 331 25.01 11.45 15.91
N SER A 332 24.05 12.37 15.79
CA SER A 332 23.02 12.28 14.75
C SER A 332 23.60 12.56 13.37
N THR A 333 23.39 11.62 12.44
CA THR A 333 23.85 11.74 11.05
C THR A 333 22.81 11.22 10.08
N GLN A 334 22.81 11.74 8.85
CA GLN A 334 21.93 11.23 7.79
C GLN A 334 22.17 9.74 7.50
N PHE A 335 23.39 9.23 7.73
CA PHE A 335 23.70 7.82 7.54
C PHE A 335 22.87 6.93 8.47
N PHE A 336 22.82 7.25 9.76
CA PHE A 336 22.05 6.45 10.73
C PHE A 336 20.55 6.56 10.48
N GLN A 337 20.04 7.76 10.16
CA GLN A 337 18.64 7.97 9.84
C GLN A 337 18.20 7.16 8.61
N ARG A 338 19.01 7.17 7.54
CA ARG A 338 18.78 6.35 6.36
C ARG A 338 18.86 4.85 6.66
N ALA A 339 19.79 4.43 7.51
CA ALA A 339 19.92 3.02 7.89
C ALA A 339 18.69 2.53 8.67
N MET A 340 18.22 3.29 9.66
CA MET A 340 17.00 2.96 10.41
C MET A 340 15.78 2.89 9.48
N HIS A 341 15.56 3.94 8.67
CA HIS A 341 14.49 3.96 7.68
C HIS A 341 14.58 2.75 6.73
N PHE A 342 15.76 2.43 6.20
CA PHE A 342 15.93 1.27 5.33
C PHE A 342 15.52 -0.05 6.00
N ILE A 343 15.84 -0.25 7.28
CA ILE A 343 15.57 -1.49 8.02
C ILE A 343 14.07 -1.71 8.24
N GLY A 344 13.35 -0.69 8.73
CA GLY A 344 11.91 -0.79 9.00
C GLY A 344 11.04 -0.73 7.74
N HIS A 345 11.50 -0.02 6.71
CA HIS A 345 10.75 0.22 5.48
C HIS A 345 10.84 -0.96 4.51
N CYS A 346 9.87 -1.08 3.60
CA CYS A 346 9.82 -2.09 2.53
C CYS A 346 11.09 -2.15 1.65
N ASN A 347 11.93 -1.11 1.66
CA ASN A 347 13.18 -1.07 0.91
C ASN A 347 14.16 -2.18 1.34
N SER A 348 14.13 -2.59 2.62
CA SER A 348 14.97 -3.69 3.12
C SER A 348 14.68 -5.04 2.45
N ILE A 349 13.45 -5.25 2.01
CA ILE A 349 12.99 -6.53 1.44
C ILE A 349 12.76 -6.44 -0.07
N TYR A 350 13.01 -5.28 -0.69
CA TYR A 350 12.78 -5.08 -2.12
C TYR A 350 13.55 -6.09 -3.00
N PHE A 351 14.75 -6.49 -2.59
CA PHE A 351 15.55 -7.46 -3.33
C PHE A 351 14.91 -8.85 -3.45
N LEU A 352 13.91 -9.16 -2.61
CA LEU A 352 13.13 -10.40 -2.66
C LEU A 352 11.97 -10.32 -3.68
N ALA A 353 11.63 -9.13 -4.17
CA ALA A 353 10.52 -8.95 -5.09
C ALA A 353 10.86 -9.60 -6.46
N PRO A 354 9.96 -10.43 -7.02
CA PRO A 354 10.18 -11.03 -8.32
C PRO A 354 10.16 -9.97 -9.42
N SER A 355 10.77 -10.32 -10.56
CA SER A 355 10.77 -9.52 -11.78
C SER A 355 9.39 -9.52 -12.47
N ARG A 356 8.32 -9.12 -11.79
CA ARG A 356 6.99 -9.03 -12.38
C ARG A 356 6.19 -7.87 -11.77
N ALA A 357 5.81 -6.91 -12.60
CA ALA A 357 4.71 -6.00 -12.30
C ALA A 357 3.40 -6.60 -12.83
N SER A 358 2.28 -6.34 -12.15
CA SER A 358 0.98 -6.84 -12.58
C SER A 358 -0.17 -5.90 -12.23
N VAL A 359 -1.13 -5.80 -13.16
CA VAL A 359 -2.42 -5.13 -12.94
C VAL A 359 -3.53 -6.10 -13.32
N LEU A 360 -4.56 -6.21 -12.49
CA LEU A 360 -5.74 -7.02 -12.75
C LEU A 360 -6.92 -6.15 -13.18
N HIS A 361 -7.66 -6.59 -14.18
CA HIS A 361 -8.98 -6.08 -14.51
C HIS A 361 -10.03 -7.07 -14.00
N ILE A 362 -10.90 -6.61 -13.12
CA ILE A 362 -11.86 -7.43 -12.38
C ILE A 362 -13.27 -6.90 -12.64
N SER A 363 -14.24 -7.79 -12.83
CA SER A 363 -15.65 -7.43 -12.98
C SER A 363 -16.26 -6.97 -11.66
N LYS A 364 -17.45 -6.34 -11.74
CA LYS A 364 -18.25 -5.97 -10.57
C LYS A 364 -18.55 -7.14 -9.62
N ASP A 365 -18.56 -8.36 -10.17
CA ASP A 365 -18.94 -9.60 -9.49
C ASP A 365 -17.73 -10.38 -8.94
N GLY A 366 -16.50 -9.93 -9.24
CA GLY A 366 -15.26 -10.53 -8.72
C GLY A 366 -14.58 -11.51 -9.66
N GLU A 367 -14.97 -11.53 -10.94
CA GLU A 367 -14.32 -12.34 -11.97
C GLU A 367 -13.13 -11.59 -12.56
N ILE A 368 -11.99 -12.27 -12.73
CA ILE A 368 -10.83 -11.69 -13.42
C ILE A 368 -11.10 -11.72 -14.92
N LEU A 369 -11.15 -10.54 -15.54
CA LEU A 369 -11.44 -10.34 -16.96
C LEU A 369 -10.17 -10.35 -17.82
N ASP A 370 -9.09 -9.78 -17.29
CA ASP A 370 -7.77 -9.70 -17.91
C ASP A 370 -6.68 -9.41 -16.87
N SER A 371 -5.42 -9.63 -17.26
CA SER A 371 -4.23 -9.24 -16.51
C SER A 371 -3.17 -8.63 -17.43
N LEU A 372 -2.47 -7.64 -16.91
CA LEU A 372 -1.36 -6.97 -17.60
C LEU A 372 -0.08 -7.28 -16.83
N HIS A 373 0.99 -7.61 -17.56
CA HIS A 373 2.28 -7.93 -16.95
C HIS A 373 3.45 -7.21 -17.64
N ASN A 374 4.52 -7.00 -16.87
CA ASN A 374 5.86 -6.66 -17.35
C ASN A 374 6.84 -7.59 -16.61
N LEU A 375 7.66 -8.36 -17.33
CA LEU A 375 8.54 -9.37 -16.71
C LEU A 375 10.03 -8.95 -16.68
N ASN A 376 10.34 -7.80 -17.27
CA ASN A 376 11.71 -7.36 -17.52
C ASN A 376 12.23 -6.32 -16.50
N LYS A 377 11.50 -6.08 -15.39
CA LYS A 377 11.83 -5.10 -14.33
C LYS A 377 11.88 -3.63 -14.80
N HIS A 378 11.50 -3.33 -16.04
CA HIS A 378 11.43 -1.93 -16.46
C HIS A 378 10.38 -1.17 -15.68
N ILE A 379 9.30 -1.87 -15.28
CA ILE A 379 8.28 -1.41 -14.35
C ILE A 379 8.14 -2.48 -13.26
N SER A 380 8.13 -2.06 -12.00
CA SER A 380 7.99 -2.96 -10.84
C SER A 380 7.21 -2.26 -9.73
N LEU A 381 6.75 -3.04 -8.76
CA LEU A 381 6.14 -2.52 -7.53
C LEU A 381 4.96 -1.54 -7.72
N LEU A 382 4.02 -1.91 -8.58
CA LEU A 382 2.89 -1.04 -8.90
C LEU A 382 1.98 -0.87 -7.68
N SER A 383 1.85 0.36 -7.21
CA SER A 383 0.85 0.73 -6.20
C SER A 383 -0.45 1.18 -6.84
N GLU A 384 -0.43 1.66 -8.09
CA GLU A 384 -1.59 2.31 -8.72
C GLU A 384 -1.73 1.97 -10.21
N ALA A 385 -2.97 1.83 -10.65
CA ALA A 385 -3.35 1.67 -12.06
C ALA A 385 -4.62 2.48 -12.36
N TYR A 386 -4.47 3.57 -13.11
CA TYR A 386 -5.51 4.58 -13.29
C TYR A 386 -5.79 4.89 -14.75
N ILE A 387 -7.06 4.91 -15.15
CA ILE A 387 -7.46 5.29 -16.50
C ILE A 387 -7.77 6.77 -16.56
N PHE A 388 -7.04 7.48 -17.43
CA PHE A 388 -7.27 8.90 -17.73
C PHE A 388 -7.07 9.15 -19.23
N GLU A 389 -7.99 9.86 -19.87
CA GLU A 389 -7.94 10.22 -21.31
C GLU A 389 -7.48 9.08 -22.26
N ASN A 390 -8.06 7.88 -22.10
CA ASN A 390 -7.78 6.67 -22.92
C ASN A 390 -6.35 6.12 -22.77
N MET A 391 -5.65 6.52 -21.71
CA MET A 391 -4.36 6.00 -21.29
C MET A 391 -4.51 5.32 -19.93
N LEU A 392 -3.78 4.23 -19.74
CA LEU A 392 -3.53 3.65 -18.43
C LEU A 392 -2.25 4.28 -17.86
N TYR A 393 -2.35 4.89 -16.69
CA TYR A 393 -1.25 5.43 -15.90
C TYR A 393 -0.92 4.47 -14.76
N LEU A 394 0.37 4.23 -14.56
CA LEU A 394 0.91 3.30 -13.59
C LEU A 394 1.85 4.05 -12.64
N GLY A 395 1.55 3.93 -11.35
CA GLY A 395 2.27 4.58 -10.25
C GLY A 395 3.03 3.56 -9.42
N THR A 396 4.16 3.99 -8.87
CA THR A 396 4.90 3.25 -7.86
C THR A 396 5.68 4.21 -6.99
N PRO A 397 5.76 3.97 -5.68
CA PRO A 397 6.50 4.84 -4.79
C PRO A 397 8.02 4.65 -4.89
N PHE A 398 8.50 3.70 -5.70
CA PHE A 398 9.90 3.26 -5.77
C PHE A 398 10.65 3.72 -7.02
N ASN A 399 10.08 4.63 -7.82
CA ASN A 399 10.72 5.15 -9.01
C ASN A 399 10.61 6.68 -9.13
N ASP A 400 11.16 7.22 -10.21
CA ASP A 400 11.18 8.64 -10.54
C ASP A 400 10.39 8.95 -11.83
N TYR A 401 9.42 8.10 -12.21
CA TYR A 401 8.67 8.25 -13.46
C TYR A 401 7.24 7.72 -13.34
N ILE A 402 6.35 8.18 -14.23
CA ILE A 402 5.02 7.61 -14.40
C ILE A 402 5.02 6.77 -15.67
N ALA A 403 4.74 5.48 -15.56
CA ALA A 403 4.57 4.64 -16.74
C ALA A 403 3.17 4.84 -17.30
N ARG A 404 3.03 5.04 -18.62
CA ARG A 404 1.73 5.18 -19.27
C ARG A 404 1.63 4.43 -20.58
N ILE A 405 0.46 3.88 -20.87
CA ILE A 405 0.23 3.11 -22.10
C ILE A 405 -1.20 3.33 -22.64
N PRO A 406 -1.40 3.53 -23.96
CA PRO A 406 -2.74 3.64 -24.52
C PRO A 406 -3.56 2.37 -24.33
N LEU A 407 -4.85 2.51 -23.97
CA LEU A 407 -5.73 1.38 -23.70
C LEU A 407 -5.88 0.44 -24.91
N PHE A 408 -5.96 0.96 -26.13
CA PHE A 408 -6.03 0.10 -27.31
C PHE A 408 -4.80 -0.80 -27.50
N LYS A 409 -3.59 -0.38 -27.05
CA LYS A 409 -2.36 -1.19 -27.19
C LYS A 409 -2.36 -2.42 -26.29
N ILE A 410 -3.11 -2.36 -25.19
CA ILE A 410 -3.22 -3.44 -24.20
C ILE A 410 -4.52 -4.24 -24.36
N GLY A 411 -5.26 -4.03 -25.46
CA GLY A 411 -6.52 -4.73 -25.72
C GLY A 411 -7.72 -4.17 -24.95
N TRP A 412 -7.57 -3.05 -24.25
CA TRP A 412 -8.62 -2.43 -23.42
C TRP A 412 -9.38 -1.31 -24.14
N LYS A 413 -9.48 -1.39 -25.47
CA LYS A 413 -10.20 -0.40 -26.29
C LYS A 413 -11.65 -0.19 -25.83
N ALA A 414 -12.29 -1.24 -25.29
CA ALA A 414 -13.64 -1.15 -24.76
C ALA A 414 -13.75 -0.18 -23.59
N LEU A 415 -12.67 0.04 -22.81
CA LEU A 415 -12.61 0.95 -21.66
C LEU A 415 -12.31 2.41 -22.05
N GLU A 416 -12.08 2.69 -23.34
CA GLU A 416 -11.90 4.06 -23.80
C GLU A 416 -13.19 4.87 -23.59
N ARG A 417 -13.07 6.04 -22.96
CA ARG A 417 -14.20 6.95 -22.78
C ARG A 417 -14.49 7.62 -24.13
N THR A 418 -15.76 7.63 -24.53
CA THR A 418 -16.16 8.38 -25.73
C THR A 418 -16.20 9.88 -25.41
N LYS A 419 -16.15 10.74 -26.44
CA LYS A 419 -16.22 12.21 -26.25
C LYS A 419 -17.50 12.67 -25.54
N GLU A 420 -18.55 11.84 -25.55
CA GLU A 420 -19.82 12.11 -24.85
C GLU A 420 -19.70 11.87 -23.33
N ASP A 421 -18.82 10.97 -22.90
CA ASP A 421 -18.59 10.64 -21.49
C ASP A 421 -17.66 11.64 -20.77
N GLN A 422 -16.87 12.41 -21.52
CA GLN A 422 -15.88 13.36 -20.98
C GLN A 422 -16.47 14.73 -20.60
N ASN A 423 -17.75 14.98 -20.90
CA ASN A 423 -18.48 16.19 -20.52
C ASN A 423 -19.85 15.81 -19.91
N PRO A 424 -19.89 15.39 -18.63
CA PRO A 424 -21.17 15.26 -17.95
C PRO A 424 -21.80 16.66 -17.86
N LYS A 425 -23.00 16.80 -18.44
CA LYS A 425 -23.81 18.03 -18.41
C LYS A 425 -24.09 18.53 -17.00
#